data_AF-A0AAD4Y6V0-F1
#
_entry.id   AF-A0AAD4Y6V0-F1
#
_cell.length_a   1.000
_cell.length_b   1.000
_cell.length_c   1.000
_cell.angle_alpha   90.00
_cell.angle_beta   90.00
_cell.angle_gamma   90.00
#
_symmetry.space_group_name_H-M   'P 1'
#
loop_
_entity.id
_entity.type
_entity.pdbx_description
1 polymer ?
#
loop_
_entity_poly.entity_id
_entity_poly.type
_entity_poly.pdbx_seq_one_letter_code
_entity_poly.pdbx_strand_id
1 'polypeptide(L)'
;MISSLPRRRLVLNHALGVYHFSIQGRTVCQGPMHLVYVRLALNSDAYRRCFFQLVLCGHKLEPLVLVQLSERYEQMEYLGRYIARKLNINYFDCLATSYRHVVRHWPLGSTFSPGIVLRKTGTYDEGNPQWDPDV
;
A
#
# COMPACT_ATOMS: atom_id res chain seq x y z
N MET A 1 14.24 32.95 -8.22
CA MET A 1 14.32 31.73 -9.06
C MET A 1 13.26 30.74 -8.58
N ILE A 2 12.23 30.47 -9.39
CA ILE A 2 11.26 29.41 -9.12
C ILE A 2 11.86 28.15 -9.73
N SER A 3 12.28 27.17 -8.91
CA SER A 3 12.79 25.91 -9.45
C SER A 3 11.64 25.18 -10.16
N SER A 4 11.86 24.72 -11.40
CA SER A 4 10.90 23.92 -12.18
C SER A 4 10.64 22.51 -11.61
N LEU A 5 11.32 22.15 -10.52
CA LEU A 5 11.16 20.87 -9.86
C LEU A 5 9.81 20.81 -9.13
N PRO A 6 9.03 19.71 -9.29
CA PRO A 6 7.81 19.50 -8.52
C PRO A 6 8.10 19.62 -7.03
N ARG A 7 7.29 20.43 -6.33
CA ARG A 7 7.47 20.64 -4.89
C ARG A 7 7.38 19.33 -4.10
N ARG A 8 6.53 18.40 -4.55
CA ARG A 8 6.37 17.04 -4.02
C ARG A 8 6.33 16.06 -5.18
N ARG A 9 7.07 14.96 -5.09
CA ARG A 9 7.13 13.95 -6.15
C ARG A 9 7.13 12.56 -5.54
N LEU A 10 6.16 11.75 -5.96
CA LEU A 10 6.11 10.32 -5.71
C LEU A 10 6.41 9.60 -7.03
N VAL A 11 7.38 8.69 -7.02
CA VAL A 11 7.73 7.83 -8.15
C VAL A 11 7.47 6.39 -7.77
N LEU A 12 6.74 5.67 -8.63
CA LEU A 12 6.47 4.24 -8.48
C LEU A 12 7.36 3.49 -9.48
N ASN A 13 8.38 2.79 -9.00
CA ASN A 13 9.22 1.96 -9.86
C ASN A 13 8.76 0.51 -9.76
N HIS A 14 7.93 0.09 -10.72
CA HIS A 14 7.38 -1.27 -10.75
C HIS A 14 8.42 -2.33 -11.10
N ALA A 15 9.43 -2.00 -11.91
CA ALA A 15 10.50 -2.95 -12.26
C ALA A 15 11.34 -3.32 -11.03
N LEU A 16 11.59 -2.37 -10.14
CA LEU A 16 12.32 -2.58 -8.89
C LEU A 16 11.42 -2.90 -7.69
N GLY A 17 10.10 -2.79 -7.83
CA GLY A 17 9.16 -3.00 -6.74
C GLY A 17 9.26 -1.98 -5.60
N VAL A 18 9.79 -0.77 -5.85
CA VAL A 18 10.03 0.28 -4.82
C VAL A 18 9.43 1.64 -5.20
N TYR A 19 8.98 2.38 -4.19
CA TYR A 19 8.57 3.77 -4.32
C TYR A 19 9.65 4.72 -3.82
N HIS A 20 9.64 5.94 -4.35
CA HIS A 20 10.49 7.04 -3.91
C HIS A 20 9.65 8.29 -3.73
N PHE A 21 9.80 8.95 -2.58
CA PHE A 21 9.13 10.21 -2.28
C PHE A 21 10.15 11.30 -1.97
N SER A 22 9.96 12.46 -2.59
CA SER A 22 10.83 13.61 -2.42
C SER A 22 10.07 14.93 -2.34
N ILE A 23 10.67 15.88 -1.64
CA ILE A 23 10.19 17.25 -1.50
C ILE A 23 11.31 18.17 -1.99
N GLN A 24 11.01 19.02 -2.96
CA GLN A 24 12.00 19.95 -3.57
C GLN A 24 13.29 19.23 -3.99
N GLY A 25 13.16 18.02 -4.55
CA GLY A 25 14.30 17.20 -5.00
C GLY A 25 15.04 16.43 -3.89
N ARG A 26 14.71 16.63 -2.61
CA ARG A 26 15.31 15.90 -1.49
C ARG A 26 14.49 14.66 -1.15
N THR A 27 15.12 13.49 -1.15
CA THR A 27 14.49 12.22 -0.74
C THR A 27 14.01 12.33 0.72
N VAL A 28 12.72 12.05 0.93
CA VAL A 28 12.11 11.96 2.26
C VAL A 28 12.04 10.50 2.70
N CYS A 29 11.54 9.63 1.83
CA CYS A 29 11.48 8.20 2.08
C CYS A 29 11.52 7.39 0.78
N GLN A 30 11.89 6.12 0.93
CA GLN A 30 11.79 5.10 -0.09
C GLN A 30 11.43 3.78 0.58
N GLY A 31 10.80 2.88 -0.15
CA GLY A 31 10.45 1.57 0.38
C GLY A 31 9.74 0.69 -0.64
N PRO A 32 9.33 -0.52 -0.23
CA PRO A 32 8.64 -1.45 -1.12
C PRO A 32 7.23 -0.96 -1.51
N MET A 33 6.79 -1.35 -2.71
CA MET A 33 5.49 -0.95 -3.29
C MET A 33 4.27 -1.24 -2.41
N HIS A 34 4.30 -2.31 -1.58
CA HIS A 34 3.17 -2.68 -0.73
C HIS A 34 2.86 -1.63 0.35
N LEU A 35 3.78 -0.70 0.61
CA LEU A 35 3.60 0.39 1.57
C LEU A 35 2.90 1.62 0.97
N VAL A 36 2.59 1.62 -0.34
CA VAL A 36 1.86 2.70 -1.01
C VAL A 36 0.52 2.15 -1.50
N TYR A 37 -0.57 2.84 -1.15
CA TYR A 37 -1.91 2.36 -1.43
C TYR A 37 -2.92 3.50 -1.55
N VAL A 38 -4.03 3.21 -2.22
CA VAL A 38 -5.24 4.02 -2.15
C VAL A 38 -6.11 3.50 -1.01
N ARG A 39 -6.62 4.39 -0.18
CA ARG A 39 -7.57 4.07 0.88
C ARG A 39 -8.88 4.81 0.69
N LEU A 40 -9.99 4.08 0.81
CA LEU A 40 -11.30 4.66 1.05
C LEU A 40 -11.40 5.03 2.53
N ALA A 41 -11.35 6.32 2.85
CA ALA A 41 -11.53 6.81 4.21
C ALA A 41 -13.02 7.12 4.45
N LEU A 42 -13.51 6.75 5.62
CA LEU A 42 -14.84 7.12 6.11
C LEU A 42 -14.69 8.23 7.14
N ASN A 43 -15.38 9.34 6.91
CA ASN A 43 -15.51 10.45 7.85
C ASN A 43 -16.98 10.59 8.22
N SER A 44 -17.25 11.11 9.42
CA SER A 44 -18.60 11.49 9.83
C SER A 44 -18.64 12.91 10.34
N ASP A 45 -19.75 13.59 10.11
CA ASP A 45 -19.99 14.93 10.67
C ASP A 45 -20.67 14.85 12.06
N ALA A 46 -20.94 16.02 12.65
CA ALA A 46 -21.62 16.12 13.94
C ALA A 46 -23.05 15.56 13.93
N TYR A 47 -23.66 15.40 12.76
CA TYR A 47 -25.01 14.86 12.55
C TYR A 47 -25.02 13.39 12.17
N ARG A 48 -23.87 12.70 12.26
CA ARG A 48 -23.67 11.29 11.87
C ARG A 48 -23.89 11.00 10.38
N ARG A 49 -23.80 12.01 9.51
CA ARG A 49 -23.72 11.77 8.08
C ARG A 49 -22.33 11.23 7.72
N CYS A 50 -22.32 10.19 6.91
CA CYS A 50 -21.11 9.49 6.52
C CYS A 50 -20.64 9.95 5.14
N PHE A 51 -19.38 10.37 5.06
CA PHE A 51 -18.75 10.81 3.83
C PHE A 51 -17.51 9.98 3.57
N PHE A 52 -17.37 9.56 2.32
CA PHE A 52 -16.23 8.81 1.84
C PHE A 52 -15.25 9.74 1.14
N GLN A 53 -13.96 9.45 1.28
CA GLN A 53 -12.87 10.12 0.59
C GLN A 53 -11.90 9.09 0.02
N LEU A 54 -11.29 9.40 -1.12
CA LEU A 54 -10.19 8.59 -1.66
C LEU A 54 -8.87 9.27 -1.36
N VAL A 55 -7.98 8.55 -0.71
CA VAL A 55 -6.69 9.06 -0.25
C VAL A 55 -5.57 8.17 -0.78
N LEU A 56 -4.61 8.75 -1.49
CA LEU A 56 -3.33 8.11 -1.75
C LEU A 56 -2.44 8.31 -0.52
N CYS A 57 -2.00 7.22 0.10
CA CYS A 57 -1.19 7.28 1.30
C CYS A 57 -0.23 6.09 1.38
N GLY A 58 0.60 6.09 2.43
CA GLY A 58 1.59 5.07 2.64
C GLY A 58 2.57 5.39 3.75
N HIS A 59 3.59 4.54 3.92
CA HIS A 59 4.58 4.72 4.98
C HIS A 59 5.37 6.03 4.79
N LYS A 60 5.35 6.92 5.80
CA LYS A 60 6.01 8.23 5.75
C LYS A 60 5.62 9.10 4.55
N LEU A 61 4.47 8.82 3.93
CA LEU A 61 3.88 9.66 2.89
C LEU A 61 2.85 10.59 3.52
N GLU A 62 2.92 11.86 3.15
CA GLU A 62 1.83 12.81 3.41
C GLU A 62 0.57 12.34 2.66
N PRO A 63 -0.58 12.16 3.33
CA PRO A 63 -1.81 11.73 2.67
C PRO A 63 -2.24 12.74 1.60
N LEU A 64 -2.47 12.25 0.37
CA LEU A 64 -2.99 13.06 -0.73
C LEU A 64 -4.46 12.69 -0.98
N VAL A 65 -5.36 13.64 -0.70
CA VAL A 65 -6.78 13.49 -1.05
C VAL A 65 -6.93 13.57 -2.57
N LEU A 66 -7.35 12.47 -3.18
CA LEU A 66 -7.60 12.37 -4.62
C LEU A 66 -9.01 12.84 -4.97
N VAL A 67 -9.98 12.47 -4.13
CA VAL A 67 -11.39 12.79 -4.32
C VAL A 67 -11.98 13.20 -2.98
N GLN A 68 -12.61 14.37 -2.96
CA GLN A 68 -13.23 14.93 -1.77
C GLN A 68 -14.60 14.28 -1.47
N LEU A 69 -15.10 14.57 -0.27
CA LEU A 69 -16.28 14.02 0.40
C LEU A 69 -17.44 13.65 -0.55
N SER A 70 -17.89 12.40 -0.49
CA SER A 70 -19.08 11.90 -1.19
C SER A 70 -19.84 10.92 -0.30
N GLU A 71 -21.17 10.98 -0.30
CA GLU A 71 -22.02 10.01 0.41
C GLU A 71 -22.18 8.69 -0.39
N ARG A 72 -21.77 8.68 -1.67
CA ARG A 72 -21.97 7.56 -2.59
C ARG A 72 -20.86 6.53 -2.49
N TYR A 73 -21.00 5.60 -1.54
CA TYR A 73 -20.02 4.52 -1.29
C TYR A 73 -19.59 3.77 -2.56
N GLU A 74 -20.54 3.22 -3.32
CA GLU A 74 -20.22 2.33 -4.45
C GLU A 74 -19.42 3.03 -5.54
N GLN A 75 -19.71 4.30 -5.81
CA GLN A 75 -18.98 5.09 -6.80
C GLN A 75 -17.55 5.38 -6.32
N MET A 76 -17.38 5.68 -5.03
CA MET A 76 -16.08 5.93 -4.45
C MET A 76 -15.23 4.66 -4.39
N GLU A 77 -15.83 3.53 -4.05
CA GLU A 77 -15.15 2.23 -4.04
C GLU A 77 -14.71 1.83 -5.47
N TYR A 78 -15.61 1.92 -6.44
CA TYR A 78 -15.29 1.66 -7.85
C TYR A 78 -14.13 2.54 -8.33
N LEU A 79 -14.19 3.85 -8.05
CA LEU A 79 -13.17 4.80 -8.47
C LEU A 79 -11.84 4.53 -7.76
N GLY A 80 -11.87 4.20 -6.47
CA GLY A 80 -10.68 3.85 -5.69
C GLY A 80 -9.96 2.63 -6.27
N ARG A 81 -10.71 1.57 -6.57
CA ARG A 81 -10.18 0.38 -7.25
C ARG A 81 -9.67 0.69 -8.65
N TYR A 82 -10.38 1.53 -9.40
CA TYR A 82 -9.98 1.94 -10.74
C TYR A 82 -8.63 2.67 -10.71
N ILE A 83 -8.46 3.64 -9.82
CA ILE A 83 -7.22 4.40 -9.66
C ILE A 83 -6.09 3.47 -9.22
N ALA A 84 -6.30 2.65 -8.20
CA ALA A 84 -5.30 1.71 -7.72
C ALA A 84 -4.86 0.71 -8.80
N ARG A 85 -5.79 0.27 -9.66
CA ARG A 85 -5.48 -0.55 -10.83
C ARG A 85 -4.62 0.21 -11.84
N LYS A 86 -4.97 1.46 -12.16
CA LYS A 86 -4.23 2.28 -13.14
C LYS A 86 -2.82 2.63 -12.65
N LEU A 87 -2.65 2.83 -11.35
CA LEU A 87 -1.34 3.05 -10.72
C LEU A 87 -0.62 1.74 -10.37
N ASN A 88 -1.26 0.59 -10.59
CA ASN A 88 -0.77 -0.72 -10.18
C ASN A 88 -0.26 -0.74 -8.71
N ILE A 89 -1.11 -0.34 -7.76
CA ILE A 89 -0.85 -0.36 -6.31
C ILE A 89 -2.02 -1.01 -5.55
N ASN A 90 -1.86 -1.15 -4.24
CA ASN A 90 -2.90 -1.72 -3.37
C ASN A 90 -4.09 -0.75 -3.21
N TYR A 91 -5.28 -1.30 -3.00
CA TYR A 91 -6.49 -0.60 -2.60
C TYR A 91 -7.02 -1.19 -1.30
N PHE A 92 -7.40 -0.33 -0.36
CA PHE A 92 -8.07 -0.72 0.87
C PHE A 92 -9.39 0.03 1.03
N ASP A 93 -10.43 -0.74 1.29
CA ASP A 93 -11.77 -0.29 1.67
C ASP A 93 -11.76 0.38 3.06
N CYS A 94 -12.88 1.02 3.40
CA CYS A 94 -13.01 1.70 4.69
C CYS A 94 -13.09 0.74 5.89
N LEU A 95 -13.62 -0.48 5.67
CA LEU A 95 -13.69 -1.53 6.68
C LEU A 95 -12.36 -2.30 6.77
N ALA A 96 -11.95 -2.64 7.99
CA ALA A 96 -10.73 -3.43 8.21
C ALA A 96 -10.81 -4.80 7.52
N THR A 97 -11.94 -5.48 7.66
CA THR A 97 -12.24 -6.75 7.00
C THR A 97 -13.23 -6.51 5.87
N SER A 98 -12.73 -6.40 4.65
CA SER A 98 -13.56 -6.22 3.46
C SER A 98 -13.07 -7.13 2.34
N TYR A 99 -14.01 -7.83 1.69
CA TYR A 99 -13.73 -8.53 0.43
C TYR A 99 -13.44 -7.54 -0.71
N ARG A 100 -13.66 -6.23 -0.47
CA ARG A 100 -13.43 -5.20 -1.47
C ARG A 100 -12.00 -4.70 -1.54
N HIS A 101 -11.16 -5.08 -0.59
CA HIS A 101 -9.71 -4.84 -0.65
C HIS A 101 -9.12 -5.43 -1.93
N VAL A 102 -8.08 -4.78 -2.47
CA VAL A 102 -7.33 -5.31 -3.61
C VAL A 102 -5.85 -5.20 -3.32
N VAL A 103 -5.23 -6.35 -3.10
CA VAL A 103 -3.80 -6.46 -2.80
C VAL A 103 -3.09 -6.95 -4.06
N ARG A 104 -2.19 -6.11 -4.59
CA ARG A 104 -1.32 -6.40 -5.74
C ARG A 104 0.13 -6.60 -5.34
N HIS A 105 0.55 -5.88 -4.30
CA HIS A 105 1.89 -5.94 -3.73
C HIS A 105 1.79 -6.46 -2.31
N TRP A 106 2.53 -7.54 -2.04
CA TRP A 106 2.62 -8.16 -0.73
C TRP A 106 4.01 -7.93 -0.12
N PRO A 107 4.15 -7.85 1.20
CA PRO A 107 5.46 -7.91 1.84
C PRO A 107 6.12 -9.26 1.54
N LEU A 108 7.13 -9.25 0.67
CA LEU A 108 8.02 -10.39 0.48
C LEU A 108 8.91 -10.44 1.72
N GLY A 109 8.44 -11.11 2.77
CA GLY A 109 9.04 -11.07 4.11
C GLY A 109 10.56 -11.26 4.07
N SER A 110 11.32 -10.35 4.71
CA SER A 110 12.79 -10.24 4.90
C SER A 110 13.75 -10.51 3.73
N THR A 111 13.40 -11.27 2.71
CA THR A 111 14.27 -11.69 1.60
C THR A 111 14.51 -10.54 0.61
N PHE A 112 13.62 -9.55 0.55
CA PHE A 112 13.82 -8.29 -0.17
C PHE A 112 14.42 -7.22 0.73
N SER A 113 15.59 -7.53 1.29
CA SER A 113 16.54 -6.50 1.71
C SER A 113 17.49 -6.30 0.53
N PRO A 114 17.45 -5.16 -0.20
CA PRO A 114 18.41 -4.86 -1.26
C PRO A 114 19.79 -4.55 -0.64
N GLY A 115 20.41 -5.56 -0.04
CA GLY A 115 21.66 -5.45 0.71
C GLY A 115 22.00 -6.58 1.69
N ILE A 116 21.17 -7.62 1.86
CA ILE A 116 21.51 -8.74 2.76
C ILE A 116 21.77 -9.99 1.94
N VAL A 117 23.03 -10.42 1.95
CA VAL A 117 23.50 -11.70 1.39
C VAL A 117 22.66 -12.84 1.97
N LEU A 118 22.00 -13.57 1.08
CA LEU A 118 21.32 -14.83 1.39
C LEU A 118 22.34 -15.79 2.01
N ARG A 119 22.23 -16.07 3.32
CA ARG A 119 23.00 -17.15 3.92
C ARG A 119 22.44 -18.49 3.42
N LYS A 120 23.31 -19.15 2.66
CA LYS A 120 23.37 -20.54 2.19
C LYS A 120 22.26 -21.47 2.70
N THR A 121 21.62 -22.11 1.73
CA THR A 121 20.83 -23.34 1.81
C THR A 121 21.49 -24.39 2.70
N GLY A 122 20.80 -24.79 3.76
CA GLY A 122 21.03 -26.05 4.46
C GLY A 122 20.00 -27.06 3.97
N THR A 123 20.47 -28.04 3.21
CA THR A 123 19.70 -29.15 2.66
C THR A 123 19.72 -30.36 3.60
N TYR A 124 18.56 -31.05 3.64
CA TYR A 124 18.27 -32.41 4.13
C TYR A 124 18.30 -32.66 5.65
N ASP A 125 17.15 -33.00 6.22
CA ASP A 125 16.89 -34.42 6.48
C ASP A 125 15.39 -34.76 6.39
N GLU A 126 15.14 -35.93 5.81
CA GLU A 126 13.86 -36.53 5.48
C GLU A 126 13.50 -37.49 6.62
N GLY A 127 12.43 -37.20 7.37
CA GLY A 127 12.00 -38.01 8.51
C GLY A 127 10.48 -38.01 8.64
N ASN A 128 9.88 -39.15 8.31
CA ASN A 128 8.45 -39.47 8.18
C ASN A 128 7.57 -39.10 9.41
N PRO A 129 6.24 -38.90 9.25
CA PRO A 129 5.34 -38.47 10.32
C PRO A 129 4.83 -39.66 11.14
N GLN A 130 5.00 -39.63 12.46
CA GLN A 130 4.32 -40.53 13.39
C GLN A 130 3.27 -39.71 14.17
N TRP A 131 1.99 -39.97 13.89
CA TRP A 131 0.87 -39.54 14.72
C TRP A 131 0.75 -40.51 15.91
N ASP A 132 0.79 -39.98 17.13
CA ASP A 132 0.35 -40.69 18.35
C ASP A 132 -0.79 -39.89 18.98
N PRO A 133 -2.04 -40.40 19.03
CA PRO A 133 -3.02 -39.95 19.98
C PRO A 133 -2.84 -40.75 21.28
N ASP A 134 -2.58 -40.05 22.39
CA ASP A 134 -3.03 -40.39 23.76
C ASP A 134 -2.07 -39.82 24.82
N VAL A 135 -2.39 -38.63 25.36
CA VAL A 135 -2.26 -38.21 26.78
C VAL A 135 -3.32 -37.16 27.07
#